data_AF-A0A661HKA2-F1
#
_entry.id   AF-A0A661HKA2-F1
#
_cell.length_a   1.000
_cell.length_b   1.000
_cell.length_c   1.000
_cell.angle_alpha   90.00
_cell.angle_beta   90.00
_cell.angle_gamma   90.00
#
_symmetry.space_group_name_H-M   'P 1'
#
loop_
_entity.id
_entity.type
_entity.pdbx_description
1 polymer ?
#
loop_
_entity_poly.entity_id
_entity_poly.type
_entity_poly.pdbx_seq_one_letter_code
_entity_poly.pdbx_strand_id
1 'polypeptide(L)'
;MNIISPEEDNKETIADKVPPEKKPTPKKAAANKAVAKKPAVKKPAVKKPAIKKPAIKKPTVKKAATSKKAEKIALYTKDITKHYGEVDEEFLAIIVKNLGPSIYKKDAELVSCSDPKELDTVRKNFLIKKLGIEASQSVLDAAIQDVCEELKPARNKYRATFYYSLAKKFKKESVLN
;
A
#
# COMPACT_ATOMS: atom_id res chain seq x y z
N MET A 1 -51.61 -26.90 25.25
CA MET A 1 -52.45 -26.12 26.17
C MET A 1 -51.61 -25.70 27.37
N ASN A 2 -51.25 -24.41 27.40
CA ASN A 2 -51.38 -23.46 28.51
C ASN A 2 -50.96 -23.78 29.96
N ILE A 3 -50.35 -22.75 30.58
CA ILE A 3 -50.36 -22.31 32.00
C ILE A 3 -49.20 -22.86 32.85
N ILE A 4 -48.39 -22.13 33.62
CA ILE A 4 -48.04 -20.71 33.90
C ILE A 4 -46.99 -20.79 35.05
N SER A 5 -46.05 -19.84 35.10
CA SER A 5 -45.02 -19.63 36.15
C SER A 5 -45.59 -19.49 37.58
N PRO A 6 -44.76 -19.41 38.65
CA PRO A 6 -44.14 -18.12 39.06
C PRO A 6 -42.74 -18.28 39.74
N GLU A 7 -41.76 -17.40 39.49
CA GLU A 7 -41.33 -16.18 40.25
C GLU A 7 -40.15 -16.39 41.24
N GLU A 8 -39.52 -15.24 41.52
CA GLU A 8 -38.48 -14.90 42.51
C GLU A 8 -37.03 -15.10 42.03
N ASP A 9 -36.10 -14.15 42.14
CA ASP A 9 -36.14 -12.73 42.54
C ASP A 9 -34.76 -12.16 42.19
N ASN A 10 -34.69 -11.01 41.50
CA ASN A 10 -33.85 -9.91 41.97
C ASN A 10 -34.21 -8.63 41.21
N LYS A 11 -34.66 -7.68 42.01
CA LYS A 11 -35.16 -6.37 41.65
C LYS A 11 -34.16 -5.36 42.20
N GLU A 12 -33.50 -4.60 41.33
CA GLU A 12 -33.34 -3.16 41.62
C GLU A 12 -33.28 -2.34 40.33
N THR A 13 -34.35 -1.59 40.18
CA THR A 13 -34.63 -0.49 39.24
C THR A 13 -33.86 0.78 39.60
N ILE A 14 -33.44 1.55 38.59
CA ILE A 14 -33.95 2.93 38.40
C ILE A 14 -33.87 3.32 36.92
N ALA A 15 -34.98 3.88 36.45
CA ALA A 15 -35.27 4.28 35.09
C ALA A 15 -35.27 5.81 34.94
N ASP A 16 -34.95 6.23 33.72
CA ASP A 16 -35.56 7.31 32.93
C ASP A 16 -35.64 8.76 33.45
N LYS A 17 -35.09 9.66 32.62
CA LYS A 17 -35.89 10.73 31.98
C LYS A 17 -35.20 11.34 30.75
N VAL A 18 -35.86 11.21 29.60
CA VAL A 18 -35.64 11.84 28.28
C VAL A 18 -37.06 12.17 27.74
N PRO A 19 -37.29 13.03 26.71
CA PRO A 19 -37.10 14.47 26.45
C PRO A 19 -38.48 15.18 26.26
N PRO A 20 -38.68 16.33 25.53
CA PRO A 20 -38.76 16.30 24.04
C PRO A 20 -38.41 17.59 23.23
N GLU A 21 -38.00 17.34 21.97
CA GLU A 21 -38.26 18.04 20.68
C GLU A 21 -38.37 19.57 20.52
N LYS A 22 -37.76 20.08 19.42
CA LYS A 22 -38.38 20.98 18.44
C LYS A 22 -37.63 21.06 17.09
N LYS A 23 -38.28 20.63 16.01
CA LYS A 23 -38.14 21.02 14.58
C LYS A 23 -39.38 21.88 14.23
N PRO A 24 -39.36 22.80 13.22
CA PRO A 24 -39.54 22.42 11.80
C PRO A 24 -38.91 23.34 10.71
N THR A 25 -38.81 22.79 9.49
CA THR A 25 -38.52 23.40 8.15
C THR A 25 -39.78 24.08 7.54
N PRO A 26 -39.78 24.98 6.52
CA PRO A 26 -39.53 24.63 5.08
C PRO A 26 -39.18 25.77 4.05
N LYS A 27 -38.53 25.42 2.92
CA LYS A 27 -38.70 26.00 1.55
C LYS A 27 -37.61 25.41 0.61
N LYS A 28 -37.78 25.15 -0.68
CA LYS A 28 -38.87 24.75 -1.60
C LYS A 28 -38.15 24.41 -2.92
N ALA A 29 -38.54 23.28 -3.52
CA ALA A 29 -38.47 22.79 -4.91
C ALA A 29 -37.68 23.56 -6.00
N ALA A 30 -36.97 22.80 -6.86
CA ALA A 30 -37.38 22.58 -8.27
C ALA A 30 -36.52 21.51 -8.96
N ALA A 31 -37.20 20.55 -9.59
CA ALA A 31 -36.64 19.58 -10.53
C ALA A 31 -36.42 20.21 -11.90
N ASN A 32 -35.45 19.71 -12.68
CA ASN A 32 -35.63 19.65 -14.12
C ASN A 32 -34.87 18.47 -14.77
N LYS A 33 -35.58 17.80 -15.67
CA LYS A 33 -35.23 16.58 -16.40
C LYS A 33 -35.35 16.91 -17.89
N ALA A 34 -34.30 16.71 -18.69
CA ALA A 34 -34.34 16.54 -20.15
C ALA A 34 -32.94 16.12 -20.63
N VAL A 35 -32.72 14.87 -21.08
CA VAL A 35 -32.95 14.28 -22.42
C VAL A 35 -31.90 14.66 -23.48
N ALA A 36 -31.51 13.61 -24.21
CA ALA A 36 -30.49 13.47 -25.24
C ALA A 36 -30.30 14.61 -26.26
N LYS A 37 -29.06 14.75 -26.75
CA LYS A 37 -28.75 14.90 -28.18
C LYS A 37 -27.28 14.56 -28.49
N LYS A 38 -27.10 13.42 -29.16
CA LYS A 38 -25.99 13.12 -30.07
C LYS A 38 -26.30 13.84 -31.40
N PRO A 39 -25.32 14.42 -32.10
CA PRO A 39 -24.98 13.82 -33.40
C PRO A 39 -23.48 13.86 -33.77
N ALA A 40 -23.08 12.75 -34.39
CA ALA A 40 -22.17 12.58 -35.53
C ALA A 40 -20.92 13.47 -35.78
N VAL A 41 -19.77 12.79 -35.72
CA VAL A 41 -18.73 12.64 -36.78
C VAL A 41 -18.22 13.90 -37.51
N LYS A 42 -16.96 14.27 -37.24
CA LYS A 42 -15.98 14.59 -38.29
C LYS A 42 -14.59 14.01 -37.97
N LYS A 43 -14.22 13.07 -38.84
CA LYS A 43 -12.90 12.47 -39.04
C LYS A 43 -11.98 13.53 -39.66
N PRO A 44 -10.72 13.62 -39.24
CA PRO A 44 -9.65 13.64 -40.24
C PRO A 44 -8.71 12.46 -40.01
N ALA A 45 -8.52 11.69 -41.07
CA ALA A 45 -7.46 10.71 -41.16
C ALA A 45 -6.10 11.42 -41.15
N VAL A 46 -5.24 11.09 -40.19
CA VAL A 46 -3.79 11.28 -40.36
C VAL A 46 -3.11 9.93 -40.15
N LYS A 47 -2.71 9.42 -41.30
CA LYS A 47 -1.74 8.38 -41.63
C LYS A 47 -0.86 7.90 -40.46
N LYS A 48 -0.90 6.57 -40.30
CA LYS A 48 0.22 5.71 -39.85
C LYS A 48 1.57 6.28 -40.31
N PRO A 49 2.54 6.33 -39.38
CA PRO A 49 3.80 5.66 -39.66
C PRO A 49 4.09 4.63 -38.57
N ALA A 50 4.59 3.48 -39.00
CA ALA A 50 5.07 2.42 -38.14
C ALA A 50 6.16 2.93 -37.18
N ILE A 51 5.85 2.97 -35.89
CA ILE A 51 6.88 3.06 -34.86
C ILE A 51 7.45 1.65 -34.72
N LYS A 52 8.57 1.45 -35.41
CA LYS A 52 9.52 0.39 -35.15
C LYS A 52 9.89 0.42 -33.67
N LYS A 53 9.95 -0.76 -33.05
CA LYS A 53 10.77 -1.03 -31.85
C LYS A 53 12.08 -0.22 -31.93
N PRO A 54 12.39 0.66 -30.97
CA PRO A 54 13.76 0.86 -30.58
C PRO A 54 14.09 -0.17 -29.51
N ALA A 55 15.14 -0.92 -29.77
CA ALA A 55 15.77 -1.80 -28.80
C ALA A 55 15.98 -1.08 -27.46
N ILE A 56 15.78 -1.85 -26.39
CA ILE A 56 16.34 -1.68 -25.06
C ILE A 56 17.77 -1.13 -25.19
N LYS A 57 17.95 0.17 -24.98
CA LYS A 57 19.26 0.76 -24.73
C LYS A 57 19.47 0.71 -23.23
N LYS A 58 20.16 -0.35 -22.82
CA LYS A 58 20.85 -0.49 -21.54
C LYS A 58 21.58 0.82 -21.20
N PRO A 59 21.21 1.56 -20.14
CA PRO A 59 22.02 2.68 -19.70
C PRO A 59 23.27 2.13 -19.02
N THR A 60 24.41 2.30 -19.67
CA THR A 60 25.74 2.13 -19.10
C THR A 60 25.97 3.22 -18.04
N VAL A 61 25.65 2.93 -16.78
CA VAL A 61 25.96 3.85 -15.66
C VAL A 61 27.34 3.51 -15.07
N LYS A 62 28.18 4.54 -15.05
CA LYS A 62 29.59 4.58 -14.68
C LYS A 62 29.90 3.90 -13.34
N LYS A 63 30.88 3.00 -13.39
CA LYS A 63 31.42 2.12 -12.34
C LYS A 63 32.66 2.76 -11.72
N ALA A 64 32.66 3.03 -10.40
CA ALA A 64 33.89 3.02 -9.58
C ALA A 64 33.66 3.21 -8.06
N ALA A 65 32.81 4.14 -7.60
CA ALA A 65 32.48 4.27 -6.17
C ALA A 65 31.27 3.38 -5.74
N THR A 66 30.77 2.62 -6.71
CA THR A 66 29.42 2.06 -6.85
C THR A 66 29.37 0.53 -6.72
N SER A 67 30.50 -0.16 -6.50
CA SER A 67 30.55 -1.64 -6.56
C SER A 67 29.72 -2.31 -5.48
N LYS A 68 29.91 -1.95 -4.20
CA LYS A 68 29.15 -2.55 -3.08
C LYS A 68 27.64 -2.26 -3.18
N LYS A 69 27.27 -1.03 -3.57
CA LYS A 69 25.86 -0.68 -3.78
C LYS A 69 25.26 -1.46 -4.96
N ALA A 70 26.00 -1.59 -6.06
CA ALA A 70 25.56 -2.34 -7.23
C ALA A 70 25.45 -3.85 -6.92
N GLU A 71 26.35 -4.41 -6.11
CA GLU A 71 26.24 -5.79 -5.61
C GLU A 71 24.97 -5.99 -4.79
N LYS A 72 24.64 -5.03 -3.92
CA LYS A 72 23.38 -5.06 -3.15
C LYS A 72 22.15 -4.94 -4.04
N ILE A 73 22.16 -4.01 -5.01
CA ILE A 73 21.07 -3.88 -5.99
C ILE A 73 20.90 -5.21 -6.73
N ALA A 74 21.97 -5.81 -7.26
CA ALA A 74 21.89 -7.09 -7.96
C ALA A 74 21.40 -8.24 -7.07
N LEU A 75 21.77 -8.25 -5.78
CA LEU A 75 21.25 -9.19 -4.80
C LEU A 75 19.74 -9.05 -4.63
N TYR A 76 19.25 -7.83 -4.42
CA TYR A 76 17.83 -7.55 -4.23
C TYR A 76 17.02 -7.75 -5.51
N THR A 77 17.55 -7.41 -6.68
CA THR A 77 16.90 -7.70 -7.97
C THR A 77 16.65 -9.21 -8.10
N LYS A 78 17.66 -10.04 -7.83
CA LYS A 78 17.50 -11.50 -7.86
C LYS A 78 16.45 -12.00 -6.88
N ASP A 79 16.40 -11.40 -5.69
CA ASP A 79 15.44 -11.76 -4.65
C ASP A 79 14.01 -11.39 -5.08
N ILE A 80 13.78 -10.14 -5.49
CA ILE A 80 12.48 -9.65 -5.97
C ILE A 80 12.04 -10.44 -7.20
N THR A 81 12.94 -10.74 -8.15
CA THR A 81 12.58 -11.54 -9.34
C THR A 81 12.10 -12.94 -8.98
N LYS A 82 12.63 -13.57 -7.94
CA LYS A 82 12.19 -14.89 -7.50
C LYS A 82 10.78 -14.88 -6.90
N HIS A 83 10.41 -13.81 -6.20
CA HIS A 83 9.12 -13.70 -5.51
C HIS A 83 8.02 -13.05 -6.38
N TYR A 84 8.39 -12.07 -7.20
CA TYR A 84 7.46 -11.18 -7.89
C TYR A 84 7.68 -11.11 -9.41
N GLY A 85 8.74 -11.74 -9.94
CA GLY A 85 9.05 -11.75 -11.37
C GLY A 85 9.71 -10.45 -11.85
N GLU A 86 8.90 -9.50 -12.34
CA GLU A 86 9.43 -8.27 -12.95
C GLU A 86 9.87 -7.24 -11.89
N VAL A 87 11.06 -6.67 -12.11
CA VAL A 87 11.69 -5.71 -11.21
C VAL A 87 11.84 -4.37 -11.91
N ASP A 88 11.31 -3.33 -11.28
CA ASP A 88 11.62 -1.95 -11.61
C ASP A 88 12.95 -1.59 -10.95
N GLU A 89 14.04 -1.64 -11.73
CA GLU A 89 15.39 -1.36 -11.26
C GLU A 89 15.57 0.09 -10.82
N GLU A 90 14.85 1.05 -11.42
CA GLU A 90 14.92 2.45 -11.05
C GLU A 90 14.29 2.66 -9.68
N PHE A 91 13.11 2.07 -9.46
CA PHE A 91 12.44 2.11 -8.18
C PHE A 91 13.24 1.40 -7.08
N LEU A 92 13.83 0.25 -7.39
CA LEU A 92 14.73 -0.45 -6.46
C LEU A 92 15.95 0.42 -6.11
N ALA A 93 16.55 1.11 -7.08
CA ALA A 93 17.68 2.00 -6.83
C ALA A 93 17.31 3.17 -5.90
N ILE A 94 16.09 3.70 -6.01
CA ILE A 94 15.53 4.72 -5.11
C ILE A 94 15.38 4.15 -3.70
N ILE A 95 14.85 2.94 -3.54
CA ILE A 95 14.74 2.29 -2.22
C ILE A 95 16.11 2.09 -1.58
N VAL A 96 17.07 1.54 -2.33
CA VAL A 96 18.43 1.30 -1.83
C VAL A 96 19.12 2.62 -1.47
N LYS A 97 18.86 3.70 -2.21
CA LYS A 97 19.33 5.06 -1.86
C LYS A 97 18.70 5.54 -0.54
N ASN A 98 17.39 5.37 -0.35
CA ASN A 98 16.67 5.78 0.85
C ASN A 98 17.06 4.98 2.10
N LEU A 99 17.40 3.69 1.94
CA LEU A 99 17.92 2.86 3.03
C LEU A 99 19.34 3.27 3.46
N GLY A 100 20.10 3.89 2.56
CA GLY A 100 21.43 4.44 2.85
C GLY A 100 22.40 3.38 3.39
N PRO A 101 23.15 3.65 4.47
CA PRO A 101 24.17 2.73 4.99
C PRO A 101 23.59 1.47 5.64
N SER A 102 22.28 1.42 5.91
CA SER A 102 21.63 0.29 6.58
C SER A 102 21.73 -1.01 5.77
N ILE A 103 21.83 -0.92 4.44
CA ILE A 103 21.97 -2.07 3.53
C ILE A 103 23.29 -2.83 3.72
N TYR A 104 24.27 -2.25 4.41
CA TYR A 104 25.59 -2.85 4.63
C TYR A 104 25.73 -3.47 6.02
N LYS A 105 24.75 -3.29 6.91
CA LYS A 105 24.74 -3.87 8.25
C LYS A 105 23.83 -5.09 8.25
N LYS A 106 24.33 -6.24 8.68
CA LYS A 106 23.57 -7.51 8.66
C LYS A 106 22.20 -7.40 9.35
N ASP A 107 22.16 -6.77 10.53
CA ASP A 107 20.93 -6.67 11.31
C ASP A 107 19.96 -5.63 10.75
N ALA A 108 20.47 -4.55 10.15
CA ALA A 108 19.63 -3.49 9.60
C ALA A 108 19.17 -3.76 8.16
N GLU A 109 19.88 -4.63 7.45
CA GLU A 109 19.56 -5.05 6.09
C GLU A 109 18.38 -6.05 6.08
N LEU A 110 18.13 -6.76 7.18
CA LEU A 110 17.09 -7.77 7.28
C LEU A 110 15.87 -7.26 8.05
N VAL A 111 14.72 -7.89 7.82
CA VAL A 111 13.47 -7.64 8.54
C VAL A 111 13.04 -8.94 9.24
N SER A 112 12.84 -8.86 10.55
CA SER A 112 12.34 -9.97 11.35
C SER A 112 10.82 -9.92 11.42
N CYS A 113 10.15 -10.83 10.71
CA CYS A 113 8.68 -10.93 10.72
C CYS A 113 8.12 -11.49 12.04
N SER A 114 8.96 -12.08 12.89
CA SER A 114 8.57 -12.61 14.19
C SER A 114 8.74 -11.60 15.33
N ASP A 115 9.40 -10.46 15.10
CA ASP A 115 9.57 -9.43 16.12
C ASP A 115 8.51 -8.33 15.95
N PRO A 116 7.54 -8.20 16.87
CA PRO A 116 6.51 -7.18 16.77
C PRO A 116 7.08 -5.75 16.82
N LYS A 117 8.21 -5.51 17.51
CA LYS A 117 8.83 -4.18 17.57
C LYS A 117 9.42 -3.77 16.22
N GLU A 118 9.97 -4.73 15.49
CA GLU A 118 10.49 -4.52 14.14
C GLU A 118 9.34 -4.14 13.19
N LEU A 119 8.23 -4.89 13.23
CA LEU A 119 7.05 -4.60 12.40
C LEU A 119 6.42 -3.24 12.72
N ASP A 120 6.34 -2.88 14.01
CA ASP A 120 5.92 -1.57 14.48
C ASP A 120 6.78 -0.44 13.90
N THR A 121 8.09 -0.66 13.84
CA THR A 121 9.04 0.31 13.31
C THR A 121 8.86 0.47 11.80
N VAL A 122 8.62 -0.63 11.07
CA VAL A 122 8.28 -0.57 9.65
C VAL A 122 6.97 0.17 9.42
N ARG A 123 5.92 -0.13 10.19
CA ARG A 123 4.63 0.56 10.09
C ARG A 123 4.77 2.06 10.32
N LYS A 124 5.36 2.46 11.45
CA LYS A 124 5.46 3.86 11.87
C LYS A 124 6.42 4.65 10.98
N ASN A 125 7.60 4.10 10.69
CA ASN A 125 8.64 4.87 10.01
C ASN A 125 8.58 4.76 8.49
N PHE A 126 8.15 3.63 7.93
CA PHE A 126 8.08 3.47 6.49
C PHE A 126 6.68 3.76 5.96
N LEU A 127 5.65 3.00 6.37
CA LEU A 127 4.30 3.15 5.81
C LEU A 127 3.69 4.52 6.13
N ILE A 128 3.75 4.96 7.39
CA ILE A 128 3.15 6.22 7.80
C ILE A 128 4.06 7.39 7.42
N LYS A 129 5.30 7.46 7.94
CA LYS A 129 6.16 8.63 7.76
C LYS A 129 6.75 8.78 6.35
N LYS A 130 7.11 7.70 5.66
CA LYS A 130 7.78 7.78 4.34
C LYS A 130 6.79 7.70 3.19
N LEU A 131 5.82 6.79 3.25
CA LEU A 131 4.81 6.64 2.19
C LEU A 131 3.57 7.51 2.40
N GLY A 132 3.39 8.10 3.60
CA GLY A 132 2.25 8.96 3.89
C GLY A 132 0.92 8.21 3.85
N ILE A 133 0.89 6.96 4.31
CA ILE A 133 -0.32 6.15 4.29
C ILE A 133 -1.13 6.43 5.57
N GLU A 134 -2.26 7.11 5.40
CA GLU A 134 -3.26 7.35 6.44
C GLU A 134 -4.30 6.23 6.42
N ALA A 135 -3.90 5.04 6.86
CA ALA A 135 -4.79 3.89 7.04
C ALA A 135 -4.83 3.47 8.50
N SER A 136 -5.86 2.71 8.87
CA SER A 136 -5.94 2.14 10.22
C SER A 136 -4.78 1.18 10.47
N GLN A 137 -4.34 1.10 11.73
CA GLN A 137 -3.22 0.24 12.12
C GLN A 137 -3.42 -1.22 11.66
N SER A 138 -4.64 -1.74 11.78
CA SER A 138 -4.97 -3.11 11.35
C SER A 138 -4.71 -3.35 9.86
N VAL A 139 -5.02 -2.37 8.99
CA VAL A 139 -4.76 -2.47 7.54
C VAL A 139 -3.27 -2.47 7.25
N LEU A 140 -2.51 -1.62 7.93
CA LEU A 140 -1.06 -1.57 7.77
C LEU A 140 -0.39 -2.85 8.27
N ASP A 141 -0.86 -3.39 9.39
CA ASP A 141 -0.38 -4.64 9.97
C ASP A 141 -0.70 -5.84 9.10
N ALA A 142 -1.92 -5.91 8.55
CA ALA A 142 -2.29 -6.94 7.58
C ALA A 142 -1.37 -6.92 6.35
N ALA A 143 -1.14 -5.74 5.77
CA ALA A 143 -0.25 -5.63 4.60
C ALA A 143 1.20 -6.05 4.91
N ILE A 144 1.70 -5.74 6.11
CA ILE A 144 3.01 -6.17 6.59
C ILE A 144 3.04 -7.69 6.74
N GLN A 145 2.02 -8.30 7.34
CA GLN A 145 1.90 -9.75 7.49
C GLN A 145 1.83 -10.44 6.13
N ASP A 146 1.05 -9.92 5.18
CA ASP A 146 0.96 -10.48 3.84
C ASP A 146 2.34 -10.52 3.15
N VAL A 147 3.14 -9.45 3.27
CA VAL A 147 4.51 -9.44 2.72
C VAL A 147 5.42 -10.41 3.49
N CYS A 148 5.25 -10.54 4.81
CA CYS A 148 5.96 -11.53 5.60
C CYS A 148 5.66 -12.98 5.18
N GLU A 149 4.42 -13.26 4.79
CA GLU A 149 3.99 -14.55 4.25
C GLU A 149 4.55 -14.80 2.85
N GLU A 150 4.48 -13.81 1.95
CA GLU A 150 5.05 -13.89 0.59
C GLU A 150 6.57 -14.18 0.62
N LEU A 151 7.27 -13.60 1.60
CA LEU A 151 8.72 -13.78 1.78
C LEU A 151 9.07 -14.89 2.77
N LYS A 152 8.10 -15.69 3.22
CA LYS A 152 8.34 -16.86 4.07
C LYS A 152 9.31 -17.89 3.45
N PRO A 153 9.25 -18.22 2.14
CA PRO A 153 10.22 -19.14 1.53
C PRO A 153 11.62 -18.52 1.35
N ALA A 154 11.77 -17.20 1.51
CA ALA A 154 13.07 -16.55 1.47
C ALA A 154 13.87 -16.87 2.74
N ARG A 155 15.10 -17.39 2.58
CA ARG A 155 16.03 -17.58 3.70
C ARG A 155 16.27 -16.28 4.47
N ASN A 156 16.40 -15.19 3.74
CA ASN A 156 16.65 -13.85 4.28
C ASN A 156 15.55 -12.92 3.74
N LYS A 157 14.97 -12.09 4.62
CA LYS A 157 13.97 -11.10 4.24
C LYS A 157 14.66 -9.74 4.18
N TYR A 158 15.15 -9.37 3.01
CA TYR A 158 15.87 -8.11 2.85
C TYR A 158 14.90 -6.94 2.98
N ARG A 159 15.29 -5.92 3.76
CA ARG A 159 14.51 -4.69 3.97
C ARG A 159 14.22 -3.97 2.65
N ALA A 160 15.14 -4.02 1.69
CA ALA A 160 14.93 -3.47 0.35
C ALA A 160 13.80 -4.20 -0.41
N THR A 161 13.83 -5.54 -0.45
CA THR A 161 12.74 -6.37 -1.03
C THR A 161 11.42 -6.10 -0.30
N PHE A 162 11.45 -6.05 1.03
CA PHE A 162 10.28 -5.81 1.87
C PHE A 162 9.63 -4.45 1.55
N TYR A 163 10.42 -3.39 1.50
CA TYR A 163 9.95 -2.03 1.22
C TYR A 163 9.48 -1.88 -0.22
N TYR A 164 10.12 -2.58 -1.16
CA TYR A 164 9.69 -2.63 -2.56
C TYR A 164 8.29 -3.22 -2.67
N SER A 165 8.04 -4.39 -2.06
CA SER A 165 6.72 -5.03 -2.09
C SER A 165 5.64 -4.15 -1.44
N LEU A 166 5.91 -3.61 -0.24
CA LEU A 166 4.96 -2.75 0.45
C LEU A 166 4.59 -1.50 -0.37
N ALA A 167 5.58 -0.82 -0.94
CA ALA A 167 5.31 0.37 -1.74
C ALA A 167 4.49 0.06 -2.99
N LYS A 168 4.72 -1.09 -3.65
CA LYS A 168 3.91 -1.55 -4.78
C LYS A 168 2.49 -1.93 -4.38
N LYS A 169 2.30 -2.61 -3.24
CA LYS A 169 0.98 -2.96 -2.70
C LYS A 169 0.10 -1.72 -2.50
N PHE A 170 0.68 -0.64 -1.97
CA PHE A 170 -0.03 0.62 -1.75
C PHE A 170 -0.01 1.58 -2.95
N LYS A 171 0.68 1.23 -4.05
CA LYS A 171 0.86 2.08 -5.25
C LYS A 171 1.47 3.45 -4.91
N LYS A 172 2.46 3.44 -4.02
CA LYS A 172 3.14 4.63 -3.48
C LYS A 172 4.58 4.73 -3.99
N GLU A 173 4.90 4.09 -5.13
CA GLU A 173 6.26 4.11 -5.69
C GLU A 173 6.74 5.55 -5.95
N SER A 174 5.85 6.40 -6.49
CA SER A 174 6.15 7.79 -6.83
C SER A 174 6.37 8.72 -5.64
N VAL A 175 6.13 8.26 -4.40
CA VAL A 175 6.36 9.08 -3.18
C VAL A 175 7.85 9.06 -2.79
N LEU A 176 8.58 8.03 -3.21
CA LEU A 176 10.00 7.88 -2.87
C LEU A 176 10.89 8.54 -3.95
N ASN A 177 11.87 9.34 -3.50
CA ASN A 177 12.81 10.11 -4.34
C ASN A 177 14.30 9.83 -4.00
#